data_AF-A0A2R6DFV5-F1
#
_entry.id   AF-A0A2R6DFV5-F1
#
_cell.length_a   1.000
_cell.length_b   1.000
_cell.length_c   1.000
_cell.angle_alpha   90.00
_cell.angle_beta   90.00
_cell.angle_gamma   90.00
#
_symmetry.space_group_name_H-M   'P 1'
#
loop_
_entity.id
_entity.type
_entity.pdbx_description
1 polymer ?
#
loop_
_entity_poly.entity_id
_entity_poly.type
_entity_poly.pdbx_seq_one_letter_code
_entity_poly.pdbx_strand_id
1 'polypeptide(L)' 'MIIYLSVPSLLVAISMLAFVGADTFTGTTLALPTLLWVLVGAITVTLLPFLLLLSYIARVATIAKRTLAMEPLILRDSQR' A
#
# COMPACT_ATOMS: atom_id res chain seq x y z
N MET A 1 -5.93 12.26 -1.29
CA MET A 1 -4.47 12.00 -1.38
C MET A 1 -4.13 10.66 -2.00
N ILE A 2 -4.81 9.54 -1.68
CA ILE A 2 -4.48 8.22 -2.24
C ILE A 2 -4.48 8.17 -3.78
N ILE A 3 -5.43 8.87 -4.42
CA ILE A 3 -5.55 8.93 -5.89
C ILE A 3 -4.28 9.49 -6.57
N TYR A 4 -3.51 10.35 -5.89
CA TYR A 4 -2.29 10.92 -6.44
C TYR A 4 -1.13 9.93 -6.47
N LEU A 5 -1.13 8.90 -5.62
CA LEU A 5 -0.13 7.83 -5.66
C LEU A 5 -0.60 6.61 -6.45
N SER A 6 -1.92 6.35 -6.51
CA SER A 6 -2.47 5.22 -7.26
C SER A 6 -2.24 5.36 -8.77
N VAL A 7 -2.37 6.56 -9.33
CA VAL A 7 -2.13 6.80 -10.76
C VAL A 7 -0.68 6.54 -11.17
N PRO A 8 0.35 7.15 -10.52
CA PRO A 8 1.73 6.89 -10.89
C PRO A 8 2.17 5.45 -10.57
N SER A 9 1.67 4.82 -9.51
CA SER A 9 2.01 3.41 -9.23
C SER A 9 1.49 2.48 -10.33
N LEU A 10 0.28 2.73 -10.84
CA LEU A 10 -0.30 1.95 -11.92
C LEU A 10 0.48 2.17 -13.21
N LEU A 11 0.90 3.41 -13.49
CA LEU A 11 1.71 3.74 -14.65
C LEU A 11 3.05 3.01 -14.60
N VAL A 12 3.69 2.92 -13.43
CA VAL A 12 4.92 2.13 -13.25
C VAL A 12 4.68 0.64 -13.52
N ALA A 13 3.61 0.06 -13.00
CA ALA A 13 3.28 -1.35 -13.25
C ALA A 13 3.05 -1.62 -14.74
N ILE A 14 2.27 -0.77 -15.42
CA ILE A 14 2.03 -0.89 -16.86
C ILE A 14 3.34 -0.74 -17.63
N SER A 15 4.18 0.24 -17.27
CA SER A 15 5.45 0.47 -17.96
C SER A 15 6.41 -0.72 -17.81
N MET A 16 6.47 -1.36 -16.63
CA MET A 16 7.25 -2.58 -16.44
C MET A 16 6.75 -3.71 -17.32
N LEU A 17 5.45 -3.96 -17.35
CA LEU A 17 4.88 -5.05 -18.14
C LEU A 17 5.01 -4.82 -19.65
N ALA A 18 4.92 -3.57 -20.10
CA ALA A 18 4.95 -3.22 -21.52
C ALA A 18 6.37 -3.16 -22.10
N PHE A 19 7.36 -2.72 -21.31
CA PHE A 19 8.69 -2.38 -21.83
C PHE A 19 9.85 -3.18 -21.22
N VAL A 20 9.65 -3.89 -20.10
CA VAL A 20 10.74 -4.59 -19.41
C VAL A 20 10.60 -6.10 -19.56
N GLY A 21 11.55 -6.68 -20.30
CA GLY A 21 11.74 -8.11 -20.47
C GLY A 21 13.06 -8.59 -19.85
N ALA A 22 13.30 -9.91 -19.92
CA ALA A 22 14.48 -10.55 -19.32
C ALA A 22 15.81 -10.02 -19.88
N ASP A 23 15.82 -9.62 -21.15
CA ASP A 23 17.01 -9.12 -21.85
C ASP A 23 17.11 -7.58 -21.87
N THR A 24 16.15 -6.87 -21.28
CA THR A 24 16.12 -5.38 -21.31
C THR A 24 17.26 -4.78 -20.50
N PHE A 25 17.66 -5.43 -19.41
CA PHE A 25 18.78 -5.02 -18.56
C PHE A 25 19.82 -6.13 -18.46
N THR A 26 20.75 -6.15 -19.40
CA THR A 26 21.88 -7.09 -19.39
C THR A 26 23.03 -6.51 -18.56
N GLY A 27 23.41 -7.22 -17.51
CA GLY A 27 24.52 -6.83 -16.64
C GLY A 27 24.32 -7.25 -15.18
N THR A 28 25.42 -7.31 -14.44
CA THR A 28 25.42 -7.63 -13.01
C THR A 28 25.89 -6.42 -12.20
N THR A 29 25.13 -6.10 -11.16
CA THR A 29 25.44 -5.04 -10.18
C THR A 29 25.47 -5.67 -8.80
N LEU A 30 26.60 -5.54 -8.08
CA LEU A 30 26.82 -6.18 -6.78
C LEU A 30 26.62 -7.72 -6.84
N ALA A 31 27.13 -8.36 -7.90
CA ALA A 31 26.97 -9.80 -8.16
C ALA A 31 25.51 -10.30 -8.32
N LEU A 32 24.54 -9.38 -8.38
CA LEU A 32 23.14 -9.67 -8.67
C LEU A 32 22.76 -9.15 -10.06
N PRO A 33 21.79 -9.77 -10.76
CA PRO A 33 21.30 -9.24 -12.03
C PRO A 33 20.73 -7.82 -11.84
N THR A 34 21.11 -6.89 -12.72
CA THR A 34 20.60 -5.50 -12.66
C THR A 34 19.08 -5.45 -12.80
N LEU A 35 18.52 -6.39 -13.59
CA LEU A 35 17.08 -6.61 -13.72
C LEU A 35 16.39 -6.84 -12.36
N LEU A 36 17.04 -7.56 -11.44
CA LEU A 36 16.47 -7.87 -10.13
C LEU A 36 16.29 -6.59 -9.28
N TRP A 37 17.26 -5.68 -9.33
CA TRP A 37 17.17 -4.39 -8.64
C TRP A 37 16.04 -3.53 -9.19
N VAL A 38 15.93 -3.45 -10.52
CA VAL A 38 14.87 -2.72 -11.20
C VAL A 38 13.50 -3.31 -10.85
N LEU A 39 13.37 -4.64 -10.88
CA LEU A 39 12.14 -5.34 -10.54
C LEU A 39 11.71 -5.08 -9.10
N VAL A 40 12.62 -5.22 -8.13
CA VAL A 40 12.32 -4.97 -6.71
C VAL A 40 11.95 -3.50 -6.48
N GLY A 41 12.65 -2.57 -7.13
CA GLY A 41 12.31 -1.14 -7.10
C GLY A 41 10.91 -0.86 -7.64
N ALA A 42 10.57 -1.42 -8.80
CA ALA A 42 9.25 -1.23 -9.41
C ALA A 42 8.12 -1.86 -8.58
N ILE A 43 8.33 -3.05 -8.02
CA ILE A 43 7.37 -3.69 -7.10
C ILE A 43 7.15 -2.81 -5.87
N THR A 44 8.23 -2.27 -5.29
CA THR A 44 8.14 -1.37 -4.13
C THR A 44 7.28 -0.14 -4.44
N VAL A 45 7.48 0.49 -5.60
CA VAL A 45 6.68 1.64 -6.05
C VAL A 45 5.21 1.25 -6.28
N THR A 46 4.97 0.07 -6.85
CA THR A 46 3.62 -0.44 -7.14
C THR A 46 2.82 -0.73 -5.86
N LEU A 47 3.50 -1.06 -4.75
CA LEU A 47 2.87 -1.33 -3.45
C LEU A 47 2.52 -0.08 -2.64
N LEU A 48 3.09 1.09 -2.97
CA LEU A 48 2.84 2.35 -2.26
C LEU A 48 1.36 2.71 -2.05
N PRO A 49 0.45 2.65 -3.04
CA PRO A 49 -0.96 2.98 -2.81
C PRO A 49 -1.63 2.04 -1.78
N PHE A 50 -1.25 0.76 -1.78
CA PHE A 50 -1.78 -0.22 -0.84
C PHE A 50 -1.23 0.02 0.57
N LEU A 51 0.05 0.37 0.70
CA LEU A 51 0.65 0.74 1.98
C LEU A 51 0.00 1.98 2.59
N LEU A 52 -0.33 2.99 1.77
CA LEU A 52 -1.06 4.17 2.22
C LEU A 52 -2.47 3.80 2.70
N LEU A 53 -3.15 2.91 1.98
CA LEU A 53 -4.47 2.43 2.38
C LEU A 53 -4.40 1.66 3.70
N LEU A 54 -3.42 0.77 3.83
CA LEU A 54 -3.18 0.03 5.08
C LEU A 54 -2.84 0.96 6.24
N SER A 55 -1.98 1.95 6.03
CA SER A 55 -1.64 2.97 7.03
C SER A 55 -2.86 3.79 7.46
N TYR A 56 -3.71 4.18 6.50
CA TYR A 56 -4.96 4.87 6.78
C TYR A 56 -5.92 4.00 7.62
N ILE A 57 -6.11 2.74 7.23
CA ILE A 57 -6.92 1.78 7.98
C ILE A 57 -6.37 1.60 9.39
N ALA A 58 -5.05 1.39 9.53
CA ALA A 58 -4.42 1.23 10.84
C ALA A 58 -4.65 2.44 11.74
N ARG A 59 -4.50 3.66 11.20
CA ARG A 59 -4.77 4.91 11.92
C ARG A 59 -6.22 5.01 12.37
N VAL A 60 -7.17 4.71 11.48
CA VAL A 60 -8.60 4.69 11.81
C VAL A 60 -8.90 3.63 12.85
N ALA A 61 -8.31 2.44 12.76
CA ALA A 61 -8.47 1.37 13.74
C ALA A 61 -7.94 1.78 15.12
N THR A 62 -6.79 2.47 15.21
CA THR A 62 -6.28 3.02 16.47
C THR A 62 -7.24 4.03 17.09
N ILE A 63 -7.84 4.91 16.28
CA ILE A 63 -8.84 5.90 16.74
C ILE A 63 -10.12 5.19 17.16
N ALA A 64 -10.60 4.24 16.36
CA ALA A 64 -11.80 3.46 16.62
C ALA A 64 -11.68 2.62 17.89
N LYS A 65 -10.51 2.06 18.20
CA LYS A 65 -10.25 1.42 19.50
C LYS A 65 -10.50 2.35 20.69
N ARG A 66 -10.35 3.67 20.50
CA ARG A 66 -10.62 4.68 21.53
C ARG A 66 -12.10 5.05 21.64
N THR A 67 -12.90 4.79 20.61
CA THR A 67 -14.33 5.17 20.55
C THR A 67 -15.28 3.98 20.65
N LEU A 68 -14.84 2.76 20.33
CA LEU A 68 -15.60 1.51 20.49
C LEU A 68 -15.89 1.17 21.96
N ALA A 69 -15.29 1.89 22.92
CA ALA A 69 -15.62 1.81 24.34
C ALA A 69 -16.64 2.88 24.80
N MET A 70 -17.14 3.74 23.88
CA MET A 70 -17.98 4.90 24.23
C MET A 70 -19.48 4.71 23.94
N GLU A 71 -19.94 3.50 23.62
CA GLU A 71 -21.35 3.18 23.84
C GLU A 71 -21.47 2.27 25.06
N PRO A 72 -21.51 2.81 26.29
CA PRO A 72 -22.26 2.13 27.32
C PRO A 72 -23.70 2.19 26.82
N LEU A 73 -24.17 1.08 26.28
CA LEU A 73 -25.58 0.83 26.03
C LEU A 73 -26.25 0.86 27.41
N ILE A 74 -26.49 2.07 27.91
CA ILE A 74 -27.30 2.33 29.08
C ILE A 74 -28.70 2.02 28.59
N LEU A 75 -29.05 0.74 28.70
CA LEU A 75 -30.40 0.31 28.91
C LEU A 75 -30.94 1.23 29.99
N ARG A 76 -31.71 2.24 29.57
CA ARG A 76 -32.51 3.03 30.49
C ARG A 76 -33.42 2.00 31.11
N ASP A 77 -33.11 1.62 32.35
CA ASP A 77 -34.06 0.95 33.23
C ASP A 77 -35.37 1.68 33.03
N SER A 78 -36.32 0.97 32.40
CA SER A 78 -37.70 1.39 32.23
C SER A 78 -38.17 1.80 33.61
N GLN A 79 -38.12 3.11 33.84
CA GLN A 79 -38.61 3.75 35.03
C GLN A 79 -40.06 3.28 35.19
N ARG A 80 -40.28 2.66 36.34
CA ARG A 80 -41.54 2.11 36.83
C ARG A 80 -42.71 3.06 36.61
#